data_AF-A0A963YUD1-F1
#
_entry.id   AF-A0A963YUD1-F1
#
_cell.length_a   1.000
_cell.length_b   1.000
_cell.length_c   1.000
_cell.angle_alpha   90.00
_cell.angle_beta   90.00
_cell.angle_gamma   90.00
#
_symmetry.space_group_name_H-M   'P 1'
#
loop_
_entity.id
_entity.type
_entity.pdbx_description
1 polymer ?
#
loop_
_entity_poly.entity_id
_entity_poly.type
_entity_poly.pdbx_seq_one_letter_code
_entity_poly.pdbx_strand_id
1 'polypeptide(L)'
;MSSTVERAADFIGSIGVNTRLEYTDGLYDNYEQVLSDLQYLGISNVRDAISGGIGGSASITAYEALAAAGIQFTIEPFAGGTVTQADLTYELSLIDTLESAYPGSVVAVEGTNELNNFPLTYITASGDVLTGLTAAITLQEDIYADVKGDSTLANVAVDYFTGWGAGGIANGPNPFTTSGLADNDTAHPYPTYGNAPAGYLSPAASLLNELGDVGPAVFTETGYSTDLNTVNGVNEDVQAKYTLDLLMDASKDGISETYLYQLLDAYPTTSSSNDGYGLFDSSGAPKEAAVAIHNLTTILADTGSDASTFTPTLLDYTLTNLPSDGNTLELQKSNGDTDIVVWAEPAIWDYTTQTELSVAATTVTVNLGATYQTVDVYDPLEGTTPIAEYTNVSSVDLSITDHPLIVEVDPNSVACFAGGTRLRTPQGDVAVESLTVGDLVLTLDGEARPVTWIGSRRIDCGRHPMPEMVLPVRVRAGAFGGGLPSRDLVLSPDHAVYAEDRLIPVKYLINGDAVRQERVASVTYFHVALADHDILLAEGLPAESYLSGSDDAFFGEGPVIDLHPGWGAASRDIAFMGEALTYAPITVSGPAVDRVRARLLTHRPASRRRRTA
;
A
#
# COMPACT_ATOMS: atom_id res chain seq x y z
N MET A 1 8.87 0.50 17.04
CA MET A 1 9.35 1.23 15.86
C MET A 1 9.55 0.20 14.80
N SER A 2 8.95 0.39 13.61
CA SER A 2 9.30 -0.46 12.48
C SER A 2 10.81 -0.33 12.23
N SER A 3 11.51 -1.45 12.09
CA SER A 3 12.95 -1.44 11.75
C SER A 3 13.18 -1.46 10.24
N THR A 4 12.11 -1.57 9.47
CA THR A 4 12.11 -1.80 8.02
C THR A 4 10.91 -1.07 7.41
N VAL A 5 11.07 -0.61 6.17
CA VAL A 5 10.00 -0.09 5.35
C VAL A 5 9.97 -0.90 4.07
N GLU A 6 8.78 -1.25 3.62
CA GLU A 6 8.58 -1.93 2.34
C GLU A 6 7.77 -1.06 1.39
N ARG A 7 7.78 -1.43 0.10
CA ARG A 7 6.98 -0.73 -0.89
C ARG A 7 5.54 -1.21 -0.77
N ALA A 8 4.57 -0.30 -0.81
CA ALA A 8 3.16 -0.65 -0.79
C ALA A 8 2.79 -1.61 -1.93
N ALA A 9 3.44 -1.46 -3.09
CA ALA A 9 3.29 -2.39 -4.21
C ALA A 9 3.87 -3.80 -3.93
N ASP A 10 4.95 -3.92 -3.15
CA ASP A 10 5.48 -5.24 -2.74
C ASP A 10 4.53 -5.91 -1.74
N PHE A 11 3.98 -5.13 -0.79
CA PHE A 11 2.96 -5.62 0.15
C PHE A 11 1.73 -6.13 -0.58
N ILE A 12 1.13 -5.33 -1.47
CA ILE A 12 -0.03 -5.77 -2.27
C ILE A 12 0.36 -7.00 -3.12
N GLY A 13 1.57 -6.98 -3.68
CA GLY A 13 2.14 -8.07 -4.47
C GLY A 13 2.50 -9.33 -3.69
N SER A 14 2.45 -9.35 -2.35
CA SER A 14 2.60 -10.56 -1.54
C SER A 14 1.27 -11.21 -1.20
N ILE A 15 0.14 -10.50 -1.39
CA ILE A 15 -1.19 -11.03 -1.14
C ILE A 15 -1.58 -11.96 -2.30
N GLY A 16 -1.83 -13.22 -1.96
CA GLY A 16 -2.37 -14.23 -2.86
C GLY A 16 -3.71 -14.77 -2.36
N VAL A 17 -4.39 -15.52 -3.22
CA VAL A 17 -5.61 -16.25 -2.85
C VAL A 17 -5.61 -17.62 -3.51
N ASN A 18 -6.10 -18.64 -2.80
CA ASN A 18 -6.31 -19.95 -3.40
C ASN A 18 -7.57 -19.92 -4.26
N THR A 19 -7.47 -20.49 -5.47
CA THR A 19 -8.62 -20.73 -6.35
C THR A 19 -8.75 -22.23 -6.66
N ARG A 20 -9.78 -22.58 -7.42
CA ARG A 20 -10.02 -23.93 -7.95
C ARG A 20 -10.44 -23.86 -9.42
N LEU A 21 -9.62 -23.25 -10.27
CA LEU A 21 -9.91 -23.03 -11.70
C LEU A 21 -10.00 -24.34 -12.50
N GLU A 22 -9.48 -25.44 -11.95
CA GLU A 22 -9.64 -26.79 -12.46
C GLU A 22 -11.03 -27.38 -12.22
N TYR A 23 -11.83 -26.79 -11.33
CA TYR A 23 -13.20 -27.23 -11.10
C TYR A 23 -14.10 -26.78 -12.26
N THR A 24 -14.70 -27.75 -12.93
CA THR A 24 -15.67 -27.52 -14.02
C THR A 24 -17.12 -27.45 -13.51
N ASP A 25 -17.30 -27.07 -12.24
CA ASP A 25 -18.60 -26.90 -11.59
C ASP A 25 -18.54 -25.82 -10.49
N GLY A 26 -19.67 -25.58 -9.83
CA GLY A 26 -19.78 -24.50 -8.85
C GLY A 26 -19.58 -23.11 -9.46
N LEU A 27 -19.14 -22.16 -8.65
CA LEU A 27 -18.83 -20.80 -9.13
C LEU A 27 -17.52 -20.71 -9.93
N TYR A 28 -16.58 -21.65 -9.74
CA TYR A 28 -15.30 -21.66 -10.45
C TYR A 28 -15.42 -22.02 -11.93
N ASP A 29 -16.50 -22.70 -12.36
CA ASP A 29 -16.79 -22.95 -13.79
C ASP A 29 -16.88 -21.64 -14.62
N ASN A 30 -17.11 -20.50 -13.95
CA ASN A 30 -17.10 -19.19 -14.57
C ASN A 30 -15.81 -18.41 -14.26
N TYR A 31 -14.74 -18.70 -15.01
CA TYR A 31 -13.46 -18.00 -14.84
C TYR A 31 -13.54 -16.47 -15.07
N GLU A 32 -14.53 -15.97 -15.84
CA GLU A 32 -14.72 -14.53 -16.01
C GLU A 32 -15.15 -13.86 -14.70
N GLN A 33 -15.96 -14.56 -13.89
CA GLN A 33 -16.32 -14.10 -12.54
C GLN A 33 -15.10 -14.14 -11.62
N VAL A 34 -14.33 -15.24 -11.65
CA VAL A 34 -13.07 -15.36 -10.89
C VAL A 34 -12.13 -14.18 -11.18
N LEU A 35 -11.92 -13.84 -12.46
CA LEU A 35 -11.10 -12.69 -12.83
C LEU A 35 -11.67 -11.36 -12.33
N SER A 36 -13.00 -11.18 -12.42
CA SER A 36 -13.66 -9.98 -11.88
C SER A 36 -13.48 -9.84 -10.37
N ASP A 37 -13.54 -10.95 -9.65
CA ASP A 37 -13.40 -10.99 -8.19
C ASP A 37 -11.96 -10.69 -7.76
N LEU A 38 -10.96 -11.25 -8.46
CA LEU A 38 -9.55 -10.92 -8.26
C LEU A 38 -9.26 -9.43 -8.52
N GLN A 39 -9.81 -8.88 -9.62
CA GLN A 39 -9.69 -7.46 -9.95
C GLN A 39 -10.36 -6.56 -8.93
N TYR A 40 -11.52 -6.98 -8.38
CA TYR A 40 -12.16 -6.28 -7.28
C TYR A 40 -11.25 -6.27 -6.06
N LEU A 41 -10.67 -7.40 -5.66
CA LEU A 41 -9.76 -7.45 -4.51
C LEU A 41 -8.45 -6.68 -4.73
N GLY A 42 -8.06 -6.41 -5.98
CA GLY A 42 -6.74 -5.86 -6.30
C GLY A 42 -5.61 -6.89 -6.17
N ILE A 43 -5.94 -8.18 -6.20
CA ILE A 43 -5.00 -9.30 -6.07
C ILE A 43 -4.64 -9.82 -7.46
N SER A 44 -3.35 -10.08 -7.67
CA SER A 44 -2.83 -10.63 -8.93
C SER A 44 -2.12 -11.97 -8.78
N ASN A 45 -1.96 -12.50 -7.56
CA ASN A 45 -1.32 -13.79 -7.32
C ASN A 45 -2.35 -14.83 -6.89
N VAL A 46 -2.26 -16.01 -7.49
CA VAL A 46 -3.19 -17.10 -7.29
C VAL A 46 -2.43 -18.39 -7.07
N ARG A 47 -2.87 -19.19 -6.11
CA ARG A 47 -2.41 -20.56 -5.96
C ARG A 47 -3.51 -21.53 -6.39
N ASP A 48 -3.17 -22.48 -7.26
CA ASP A 48 -4.13 -23.41 -7.85
C ASP A 48 -3.44 -24.73 -8.32
N ALA A 49 -4.23 -25.69 -8.76
CA ALA A 49 -3.80 -26.92 -9.42
C ALA A 49 -4.27 -26.94 -10.88
N ILE A 50 -3.36 -27.04 -11.85
CA ILE A 50 -3.70 -26.77 -13.26
C ILE A 50 -4.58 -27.83 -13.96
N SER A 51 -4.54 -29.10 -13.51
CA SER A 51 -5.18 -30.22 -14.20
C SER A 51 -6.35 -30.87 -13.45
N GLY A 52 -6.51 -30.62 -12.14
CA GLY A 52 -7.37 -31.42 -11.26
C GLY A 52 -6.74 -32.73 -10.77
N GLY A 53 -5.43 -32.91 -10.97
CA GLY A 53 -4.64 -34.05 -10.51
C GLY A 53 -4.33 -35.08 -11.61
N ILE A 54 -3.89 -36.26 -11.19
CA ILE A 54 -3.32 -37.30 -12.06
C ILE A 54 -4.25 -37.68 -13.22
N GLY A 55 -3.82 -37.34 -14.46
CA GLY A 55 -4.58 -37.62 -15.69
C GLY A 55 -5.77 -36.70 -15.93
N GLY A 56 -5.84 -35.57 -15.23
CA GLY A 56 -6.88 -34.57 -15.33
C GLY A 56 -6.94 -33.88 -16.71
N SER A 57 -8.13 -33.42 -17.08
CA SER A 57 -8.45 -32.87 -18.40
C SER A 57 -8.94 -31.42 -18.34
N ALA A 58 -8.58 -30.68 -17.28
CA ALA A 58 -8.97 -29.28 -17.16
C ALA A 58 -8.46 -28.47 -18.37
N SER A 59 -9.33 -27.60 -18.89
CA SER A 59 -8.97 -26.77 -20.04
C SER A 59 -8.06 -25.66 -19.56
N ILE A 60 -6.84 -25.57 -20.10
CA ILE A 60 -5.90 -24.50 -19.76
C ILE A 60 -6.41 -23.10 -20.14
N THR A 61 -7.48 -23.00 -20.92
CA THR A 61 -8.08 -21.74 -21.38
C THR A 61 -8.40 -20.76 -20.25
N ALA A 62 -8.86 -21.22 -19.09
CA ALA A 62 -9.12 -20.34 -17.94
C ALA A 62 -7.81 -19.71 -17.45
N TYR A 63 -6.76 -20.53 -17.28
CA TYR A 63 -5.42 -20.08 -16.92
C TYR A 63 -4.83 -19.12 -17.94
N GLU A 64 -4.93 -19.41 -19.25
CA GLU A 64 -4.48 -18.52 -20.32
C GLU A 64 -5.20 -17.17 -20.28
N ALA A 65 -6.51 -17.16 -20.00
CA ALA A 65 -7.30 -15.93 -19.93
C ALA A 65 -6.90 -15.07 -18.73
N LEU A 66 -6.68 -15.68 -17.56
CA LEU A 66 -6.24 -14.97 -16.36
C LEU A 66 -4.78 -14.51 -16.49
N ALA A 67 -3.88 -15.33 -17.03
CA ALA A 67 -2.48 -14.95 -17.34
C ALA A 67 -2.42 -13.75 -18.29
N ALA A 68 -3.26 -13.74 -19.34
CA ALA A 68 -3.37 -12.62 -20.26
C ALA A 68 -3.84 -11.32 -19.58
N ALA A 69 -4.55 -11.43 -18.44
CA ALA A 69 -5.00 -10.31 -17.62
C ALA A 69 -3.98 -9.89 -16.55
N GLY A 70 -2.81 -10.54 -16.49
CA GLY A 70 -1.74 -10.24 -15.53
C GLY A 70 -1.84 -11.01 -14.21
N ILE A 71 -2.68 -12.04 -14.14
CA ILE A 71 -2.67 -12.96 -12.99
C ILE A 71 -1.44 -13.87 -13.07
N GLN A 72 -0.80 -14.03 -11.93
CA GLN A 72 0.37 -14.87 -11.70
C GLN A 72 -0.03 -16.10 -10.88
N PHE A 73 0.64 -17.22 -11.12
CA PHE A 73 0.29 -18.52 -10.59
C PHE A 73 1.42 -19.18 -9.81
N THR A 74 1.12 -19.61 -8.60
CA THR A 74 1.81 -20.70 -7.92
C THR A 74 1.03 -21.98 -8.18
N ILE A 75 1.65 -22.93 -8.85
CA ILE A 75 0.96 -24.16 -9.30
C ILE A 75 1.41 -25.34 -8.45
N GLU A 76 0.44 -25.97 -7.79
CA GLU A 76 0.57 -27.17 -6.99
C GLU A 76 0.19 -28.39 -7.86
N PRO A 77 1.16 -29.20 -8.33
CA PRO A 77 0.85 -30.25 -9.30
C PRO A 77 0.17 -31.48 -8.69
N PHE A 78 0.41 -31.79 -7.40
CA PHE A 78 0.04 -33.06 -6.78
C PHE A 78 -0.31 -32.96 -5.30
N ALA A 79 -1.61 -32.88 -5.01
CA ALA A 79 -2.05 -32.80 -3.62
C ALA A 79 -1.72 -34.09 -2.84
N GLY A 80 -1.59 -35.24 -3.52
CA GLY A 80 -1.23 -36.53 -2.94
C GLY A 80 -1.62 -37.70 -3.85
N GLY A 81 -1.68 -38.92 -3.31
CA GLY A 81 -2.07 -40.11 -4.09
C GLY A 81 -0.89 -40.84 -4.73
N THR A 82 -1.11 -41.50 -5.88
CA THR A 82 -0.05 -42.27 -6.58
C THR A 82 0.42 -41.53 -7.81
N VAL A 83 1.58 -40.91 -7.73
CA VAL A 83 2.19 -40.11 -8.81
C VAL A 83 3.26 -40.93 -9.50
N THR A 84 3.37 -40.80 -10.82
CA THR A 84 4.48 -41.35 -11.61
C THR A 84 5.31 -40.23 -12.24
N GLN A 85 6.55 -40.50 -12.63
CA GLN A 85 7.34 -39.53 -13.43
C GLN A 85 6.60 -39.04 -14.69
N ALA A 86 5.77 -39.90 -15.30
CA ALA A 86 5.01 -39.54 -16.49
C ALA A 86 3.89 -38.52 -16.17
N ASP A 87 3.31 -38.61 -14.98
CA ASP A 87 2.32 -37.63 -14.50
C ASP A 87 3.01 -36.29 -14.22
N LEU A 88 4.17 -36.29 -13.55
CA LEU A 88 4.99 -35.09 -13.34
C LEU A 88 5.34 -34.42 -14.67
N THR A 89 5.80 -35.20 -15.65
CA THR A 89 6.12 -34.70 -17.00
C THR A 89 4.91 -34.05 -17.66
N TYR A 90 3.71 -34.61 -17.46
CA TYR A 90 2.48 -34.06 -18.03
C TYR A 90 2.10 -32.73 -17.37
N GLU A 91 2.08 -32.66 -16.03
CA GLU A 91 1.77 -31.41 -15.32
C GLU A 91 2.73 -30.29 -15.69
N LEU A 92 4.04 -30.56 -15.65
CA LEU A 92 5.06 -29.58 -16.03
C LEU A 92 4.91 -29.12 -17.49
N SER A 93 4.39 -29.97 -18.39
CA SER A 93 4.14 -29.56 -19.78
C SER A 93 2.97 -28.56 -19.92
N LEU A 94 1.99 -28.61 -19.02
CA LEU A 94 0.90 -27.62 -18.97
C LEU A 94 1.43 -26.28 -18.44
N ILE A 95 2.25 -26.33 -17.39
CA ILE A 95 2.92 -25.17 -16.80
C ILE A 95 3.86 -24.50 -17.83
N ASP A 96 4.69 -25.27 -18.52
CA ASP A 96 5.54 -24.81 -19.62
C ASP A 96 4.73 -24.18 -20.76
N THR A 97 3.58 -24.77 -21.11
CA THR A 97 2.69 -24.23 -22.14
C THR A 97 2.17 -22.84 -21.73
N LEU A 98 1.74 -22.68 -20.47
CA LEU A 98 1.24 -21.41 -19.94
C LEU A 98 2.34 -20.34 -19.92
N GLU A 99 3.47 -20.66 -19.30
CA GLU A 99 4.60 -19.74 -19.16
C GLU A 99 5.23 -19.38 -20.52
N SER A 100 5.29 -20.32 -21.46
CA SER A 100 5.72 -20.05 -22.84
C SER A 100 4.79 -19.07 -23.56
N ALA A 101 3.47 -19.16 -23.33
CA ALA A 101 2.48 -18.28 -23.94
C ALA A 101 2.44 -16.90 -23.27
N TYR A 102 2.65 -16.86 -21.95
CA TYR A 102 2.59 -15.67 -21.10
C TYR A 102 3.79 -15.63 -20.14
N PRO A 103 4.98 -15.20 -20.60
CA PRO A 103 6.17 -15.19 -19.75
C PRO A 103 5.99 -14.32 -18.50
N GLY A 104 6.37 -14.86 -17.34
CA GLY A 104 6.15 -14.28 -16.01
C GLY A 104 4.78 -14.57 -15.43
N SER A 105 4.00 -15.50 -16.00
CA SER A 105 2.69 -15.87 -15.46
C SER A 105 2.76 -16.97 -14.42
N VAL A 106 3.84 -17.77 -14.40
CA VAL A 106 4.07 -18.77 -13.35
C VAL A 106 5.19 -18.26 -12.45
N VAL A 107 4.87 -17.97 -11.19
CA VAL A 107 5.84 -17.48 -10.20
C VAL A 107 6.52 -18.62 -9.46
N ALA A 108 5.78 -19.71 -9.19
CA ALA A 108 6.32 -20.89 -8.54
C ALA A 108 5.64 -22.20 -8.98
N VAL A 109 6.38 -23.31 -8.85
CA VAL A 109 5.85 -24.67 -8.84
C VAL A 109 6.05 -25.23 -7.43
N GLU A 110 4.96 -25.58 -6.76
CA GLU A 110 4.99 -26.09 -5.38
C GLU A 110 5.18 -27.62 -5.34
N GLY A 111 5.80 -28.09 -4.26
CA GLY A 111 5.78 -29.49 -3.88
C GLY A 111 4.39 -30.03 -3.51
N THR A 112 4.36 -31.26 -3.02
CA THR A 112 3.08 -31.94 -2.68
C THR A 112 2.37 -31.29 -1.48
N ASN A 113 1.03 -31.30 -1.51
CA ASN A 113 0.21 -30.66 -0.47
C ASN A 113 0.06 -31.52 0.81
N GLU A 114 0.25 -30.91 1.98
CA GLU A 114 -0.05 -31.43 3.32
C GLU A 114 0.08 -32.97 3.47
N LEU A 115 1.31 -33.48 3.41
CA LEU A 115 1.59 -34.93 3.44
C LEU A 115 0.92 -35.68 4.62
N ASN A 116 0.64 -35.00 5.72
CA ASN A 116 -0.10 -35.52 6.88
C ASN A 116 -1.58 -35.84 6.57
N ASN A 117 -2.20 -35.08 5.67
CA ASN A 117 -3.59 -35.22 5.26
C ASN A 117 -3.72 -36.00 3.95
N PHE A 118 -2.74 -35.86 3.06
CA PHE A 118 -2.75 -36.47 1.72
C PHE A 118 -1.53 -37.38 1.49
N PRO A 119 -1.60 -38.66 1.86
CA PRO A 119 -0.47 -39.58 1.70
C PRO A 119 -0.03 -39.74 0.24
N LEU A 120 1.27 -39.65 0.02
CA LEU A 120 1.90 -39.77 -1.29
C LEU A 120 2.56 -41.14 -1.48
N THR A 121 2.37 -41.71 -2.68
CA THR A 121 3.17 -42.78 -3.28
C THR A 121 3.78 -42.23 -4.57
N TYR A 122 5.09 -42.35 -4.73
CA TYR A 122 5.78 -41.91 -5.94
C TYR A 122 6.46 -43.08 -6.65
N ILE A 123 6.20 -43.23 -7.95
CA ILE A 123 6.82 -44.22 -8.83
C ILE A 123 7.83 -43.50 -9.73
N THR A 124 9.11 -43.65 -9.39
CA THR A 124 10.21 -42.96 -10.07
C THR A 124 10.39 -43.42 -11.52
N ALA A 125 11.18 -42.70 -12.30
CA ALA A 125 11.56 -43.11 -13.66
C ALA A 125 12.22 -44.50 -13.74
N SER A 126 12.92 -44.94 -12.68
CA SER A 126 13.51 -46.29 -12.56
C SER A 126 12.49 -47.37 -12.20
N GLY A 127 11.26 -46.99 -11.84
CA GLY A 127 10.20 -47.89 -11.40
C GLY A 127 10.24 -48.22 -9.91
N ASP A 128 11.00 -47.48 -9.11
CA ASP A 128 11.00 -47.63 -7.65
C ASP A 128 9.71 -47.06 -7.07
N VAL A 129 9.09 -47.79 -6.14
CA VAL A 129 7.83 -47.39 -5.50
C VAL A 129 8.15 -46.90 -4.08
N LEU A 130 8.04 -45.59 -3.88
CA LEU A 130 8.31 -44.90 -2.63
C LEU A 130 7.01 -44.45 -1.98
N THR A 131 6.99 -44.30 -0.65
CA THR A 131 5.80 -43.84 0.09
C THR A 131 6.16 -42.86 1.21
N GLY A 132 5.22 -41.99 1.59
CA GLY A 132 5.37 -41.07 2.71
C GLY A 132 6.50 -40.05 2.48
N LEU A 133 7.25 -39.70 3.53
CA LEU A 133 8.28 -38.65 3.46
C LEU A 133 9.35 -38.94 2.39
N THR A 134 9.75 -40.21 2.21
CA THR A 134 10.71 -40.57 1.17
C THR A 134 10.16 -40.33 -0.24
N ALA A 135 8.86 -40.58 -0.46
CA ALA A 135 8.22 -40.24 -1.73
C ALA A 135 8.20 -38.73 -1.95
N ALA A 136 7.82 -37.95 -0.93
CA ALA A 136 7.74 -36.50 -1.02
C ALA A 136 9.09 -35.86 -1.32
N ILE A 137 10.16 -36.26 -0.61
CA ILE A 137 11.52 -35.75 -0.86
C ILE A 137 11.98 -36.11 -2.29
N THR A 138 11.76 -37.36 -2.72
CA THR A 138 12.22 -37.78 -4.06
C THR A 138 11.43 -37.06 -5.16
N LEU A 139 10.12 -36.90 -4.99
CA LEU A 139 9.29 -36.13 -5.92
C LEU A 139 9.71 -34.66 -5.94
N GLN A 140 10.05 -34.07 -4.79
CA GLN A 140 10.55 -32.70 -4.70
C GLN A 140 11.88 -32.53 -5.46
N GLU A 141 12.82 -33.46 -5.29
CA GLU A 141 14.09 -33.48 -6.03
C GLU A 141 13.86 -33.55 -7.55
N ASP A 142 12.91 -34.38 -7.99
CA ASP A 142 12.55 -34.50 -9.41
C ASP A 142 11.84 -33.24 -9.93
N ILE A 143 10.91 -32.64 -9.17
CA ILE A 143 10.30 -31.34 -9.51
C ILE A 143 11.37 -30.28 -9.68
N TYR A 144 12.28 -30.14 -8.72
CA TYR A 144 13.35 -29.14 -8.77
C TYR A 144 14.25 -29.37 -9.98
N ALA A 145 14.68 -30.61 -10.21
CA ALA A 145 15.56 -30.95 -11.33
C ALA A 145 14.90 -30.68 -12.69
N ASP A 146 13.63 -31.04 -12.85
CA ASP A 146 12.89 -30.88 -14.10
C ASP A 146 12.57 -29.41 -14.37
N VAL A 147 12.09 -28.64 -13.37
CA VAL A 147 11.82 -27.19 -13.50
C VAL A 147 13.10 -26.42 -13.80
N LYS A 148 14.19 -26.64 -13.04
CA LYS A 148 15.46 -25.93 -13.27
C LYS A 148 16.20 -26.38 -14.52
N GLY A 149 15.89 -27.58 -15.02
CA GLY A 149 16.44 -28.14 -16.26
C GLY A 149 15.71 -27.67 -17.52
N ASP A 150 14.48 -27.18 -17.38
CA ASP A 150 13.64 -26.74 -18.48
C ASP A 150 14.02 -25.33 -18.97
N SER A 151 14.04 -25.10 -20.28
CA SER A 151 14.48 -23.82 -20.86
C SER A 151 13.52 -22.64 -20.64
N THR A 152 12.24 -22.94 -20.44
CA THR A 152 11.19 -21.97 -20.15
C THR A 152 11.09 -21.76 -18.64
N LEU A 153 11.07 -22.85 -17.88
CA LEU A 153 10.78 -22.82 -16.44
C LEU A 153 12.00 -22.58 -15.55
N ALA A 154 13.23 -22.52 -16.07
CA ALA A 154 14.44 -22.40 -15.26
C ALA A 154 14.47 -21.22 -14.26
N ASN A 155 13.71 -20.15 -14.54
CA ASN A 155 13.60 -18.98 -13.66
C ASN A 155 12.36 -19.00 -12.73
N VAL A 156 11.44 -19.95 -12.92
CA VAL A 156 10.28 -20.15 -12.04
C VAL A 156 10.78 -20.71 -10.71
N ALA A 157 10.28 -20.17 -9.60
CA ALA A 157 10.66 -20.66 -8.28
C ALA A 157 10.13 -22.09 -8.06
N VAL A 158 10.82 -22.85 -7.22
CA VAL A 158 10.33 -24.16 -6.77
C VAL A 158 10.07 -24.05 -5.27
N ASP A 159 8.81 -24.13 -4.89
CA ASP A 159 8.39 -24.04 -3.50
C ASP A 159 8.40 -25.44 -2.88
N TYR A 160 8.73 -25.53 -1.59
CA TYR A 160 8.80 -26.80 -0.89
C TYR A 160 7.42 -27.44 -0.72
N PHE A 161 7.38 -28.71 -0.32
CA PHE A 161 6.11 -29.38 -0.01
C PHE A 161 5.66 -29.04 1.42
N THR A 162 4.35 -29.03 1.65
CA THR A 162 3.77 -28.79 2.98
C THR A 162 3.48 -30.11 3.71
N GLY A 163 3.52 -30.09 5.05
CA GLY A 163 3.37 -31.34 5.82
C GLY A 163 3.33 -31.17 7.33
N TRP A 164 2.62 -30.15 7.82
CA TRP A 164 2.55 -29.68 9.21
C TRP A 164 2.79 -30.77 10.28
N GLY A 165 3.62 -30.45 11.28
CA GLY A 165 4.02 -31.32 12.41
C GLY A 165 2.90 -31.84 13.31
N ALA A 166 1.64 -31.57 13.00
CA ALA A 166 0.46 -32.18 13.62
C ALA A 166 0.11 -33.52 12.95
N GLY A 167 0.97 -34.54 13.07
CA GLY A 167 0.65 -35.86 12.48
C GLY A 167 1.63 -36.99 12.72
N GLY A 168 2.78 -36.72 13.35
CA GLY A 168 3.80 -37.75 13.57
C GLY A 168 4.62 -38.10 12.31
N ILE A 169 4.59 -37.23 11.29
CA ILE A 169 5.54 -37.28 10.17
C ILE A 169 6.90 -36.77 10.69
N ALA A 170 7.98 -37.45 10.30
CA ALA A 170 9.33 -37.01 10.65
C ALA A 170 9.68 -35.71 9.91
N ASN A 171 10.52 -34.87 10.52
CA ASN A 171 10.97 -33.66 9.85
C ASN A 171 11.73 -34.02 8.56
N GLY A 172 11.43 -33.29 7.49
CA GLY A 172 12.14 -33.35 6.22
C GLY A 172 13.50 -32.64 6.31
N PRO A 173 14.34 -32.77 5.26
CA PRO A 173 15.47 -31.87 5.09
C PRO A 173 14.97 -30.43 4.98
N ASN A 174 15.75 -29.49 5.53
CA ASN A 174 15.50 -28.07 5.34
C ASN A 174 16.04 -27.65 3.96
N PRO A 175 15.21 -27.12 3.06
CA PRO A 175 15.63 -26.86 1.69
C PRO A 175 16.52 -25.62 1.60
N PHE A 176 16.43 -24.68 2.55
CA PHE A 176 17.37 -23.55 2.65
C PHE A 176 18.84 -24.00 2.81
N THR A 177 19.09 -25.12 3.49
CA THR A 177 20.43 -25.69 3.68
C THR A 177 20.73 -26.90 2.77
N THR A 178 19.74 -27.38 2.04
CA THR A 178 19.85 -28.57 1.18
C THR A 178 19.65 -28.18 -0.28
N SER A 179 20.75 -28.09 -1.02
CA SER A 179 20.72 -27.72 -2.45
C SER A 179 19.88 -28.69 -3.27
N GLY A 180 19.07 -28.15 -4.18
CA GLY A 180 18.32 -28.96 -5.15
C GLY A 180 16.95 -29.44 -4.68
N LEU A 181 16.40 -28.83 -3.63
CA LEU A 181 15.06 -29.15 -3.12
C LEU A 181 14.03 -28.06 -3.42
N ALA A 182 14.29 -26.84 -2.99
CA ALA A 182 13.39 -25.71 -3.18
C ALA A 182 14.16 -24.39 -3.10
N ASP A 183 13.56 -23.33 -3.62
CA ASP A 183 14.01 -21.95 -3.47
C ASP A 183 13.34 -21.28 -2.25
N ASN A 184 12.12 -21.70 -1.89
CA ASN A 184 11.36 -21.21 -0.74
C ASN A 184 10.83 -22.34 0.15
N ASP A 185 10.74 -22.07 1.45
CA ASP A 185 10.04 -22.89 2.43
C ASP A 185 8.53 -22.58 2.38
N THR A 186 7.68 -23.55 2.67
CA THR A 186 6.21 -23.39 2.62
C THR A 186 5.53 -23.89 3.89
N ALA A 187 4.49 -23.18 4.34
CA ALA A 187 3.65 -23.62 5.46
C ALA A 187 2.18 -23.26 5.28
N HIS A 188 1.31 -24.01 5.97
CA HIS A 188 -0.12 -23.72 6.08
C HIS A 188 -0.52 -23.34 7.52
N PRO A 189 -0.17 -22.14 8.00
CA PRO A 189 -0.49 -21.75 9.37
C PRO A 189 -1.96 -21.36 9.48
N TYR A 190 -2.83 -22.26 9.92
CA TYR A 190 -4.23 -21.95 10.17
C TYR A 190 -4.48 -21.61 11.65
N PRO A 191 -4.85 -20.36 11.99
CA PRO A 191 -5.29 -20.02 13.34
C PRO A 191 -6.55 -20.82 13.70
N THR A 192 -6.54 -21.43 14.89
CA THR A 192 -7.67 -22.24 15.38
C THR A 192 -8.36 -21.58 16.56
N TYR A 193 -9.60 -21.98 16.81
CA TYR A 193 -10.45 -21.54 17.92
C TYR A 193 -10.70 -20.03 17.95
N GLY A 194 -10.66 -19.36 16.79
CA GLY A 194 -10.76 -17.90 16.67
C GLY A 194 -9.70 -17.13 17.45
N ASN A 195 -8.52 -17.73 17.62
CA ASN A 195 -7.36 -17.01 18.14
C ASN A 195 -6.87 -15.97 17.12
N ALA A 196 -6.28 -14.88 17.60
CA ALA A 196 -5.60 -13.89 16.79
C ALA A 196 -4.41 -14.50 16.01
N PRO A 197 -4.06 -13.96 14.83
CA PRO A 197 -3.17 -14.63 13.89
C PRO A 197 -1.69 -14.63 14.29
N ALA A 198 -1.11 -13.59 14.89
CA ALA A 198 0.35 -13.48 15.06
C ALA A 198 1.02 -14.68 15.76
N GLY A 199 0.33 -15.34 16.69
CA GLY A 199 0.85 -16.53 17.37
C GLY A 199 1.08 -17.75 16.45
N TYR A 200 0.53 -17.74 15.24
CA TYR A 200 0.59 -18.81 14.26
C TYR A 200 1.52 -18.50 13.08
N LEU A 201 1.78 -17.21 12.81
CA LEU A 201 2.40 -16.75 11.57
C LEU A 201 3.93 -16.61 11.64
N SER A 202 4.57 -16.72 12.80
CA SER A 202 6.03 -16.63 12.82
C SER A 202 6.67 -17.84 12.08
N PRO A 203 7.66 -17.65 11.19
CA PRO A 203 8.29 -18.74 10.44
C PRO A 203 8.83 -19.86 11.34
N ALA A 204 9.39 -19.49 12.50
CA ALA A 204 9.90 -20.44 13.50
C ALA A 204 8.80 -21.32 14.13
N ALA A 205 7.54 -20.85 14.13
CA ALA A 205 6.39 -21.60 14.64
C ALA A 205 5.66 -22.39 13.54
N SER A 206 5.72 -21.93 12.28
CA SER A 206 4.97 -22.55 11.17
C SER A 206 5.78 -23.63 10.43
N LEU A 207 7.09 -23.49 10.32
CA LEU A 207 7.98 -24.43 9.59
C LEU A 207 8.57 -25.54 10.49
N LEU A 208 7.74 -26.11 11.37
CA LEU A 208 8.15 -27.13 12.35
C LEU A 208 8.51 -28.50 11.73
N ASN A 209 8.16 -28.70 10.46
CA ASN A 209 8.46 -29.90 9.67
C ASN A 209 9.92 -29.94 9.19
N GLU A 210 10.73 -28.94 9.49
CA GLU A 210 12.11 -28.84 9.01
C GLU A 210 13.14 -28.83 10.15
N LEU A 211 14.42 -29.02 9.81
CA LEU A 211 15.53 -28.99 10.76
C LEU A 211 16.49 -27.86 10.41
N GLY A 212 16.69 -26.88 11.30
CA GLY A 212 17.73 -25.86 11.13
C GLY A 212 17.19 -24.44 11.18
N ASP A 213 17.91 -23.53 10.53
CA ASP A 213 17.51 -22.14 10.36
C ASP A 213 16.44 -22.02 9.28
N VAL A 214 15.55 -21.03 9.40
CA VAL A 214 14.42 -20.82 8.49
C VAL A 214 14.87 -19.99 7.28
N GLY A 215 14.53 -20.46 6.08
CA GLY A 215 14.75 -19.74 4.82
C GLY A 215 13.64 -18.73 4.51
N PRO A 216 13.63 -18.16 3.29
CA PRO A 216 12.47 -17.42 2.78
C PRO A 216 11.23 -18.31 2.84
N ALA A 217 10.14 -17.79 3.42
CA ALA A 217 8.91 -18.55 3.62
C ALA A 217 7.76 -17.99 2.80
N VAL A 218 6.92 -18.90 2.30
CA VAL A 218 5.64 -18.64 1.64
C VAL A 218 4.54 -19.33 2.45
N PHE A 219 3.45 -18.62 2.71
CA PHE A 219 2.24 -19.24 3.26
C PHE A 219 1.29 -19.57 2.13
N THR A 220 1.40 -20.80 1.62
CA THR A 220 0.63 -21.27 0.48
C THR A 220 -0.84 -21.53 0.81
N GLU A 221 -1.21 -21.61 2.09
CA GLU A 221 -2.60 -21.50 2.55
C GLU A 221 -2.67 -20.95 3.98
N THR A 222 -3.64 -20.08 4.25
CA THR A 222 -4.03 -19.68 5.60
C THR A 222 -5.40 -18.98 5.57
N GLY A 223 -6.03 -18.79 6.74
CA GLY A 223 -7.24 -17.99 6.86
C GLY A 223 -8.19 -18.47 7.94
N TYR A 224 -9.39 -17.89 7.91
CA TYR A 224 -10.49 -18.18 8.81
C TYR A 224 -11.73 -18.57 8.03
N SER A 225 -12.51 -19.49 8.59
CA SER A 225 -13.77 -19.96 8.00
C SER A 225 -14.96 -19.27 8.66
N THR A 226 -16.02 -19.02 7.90
CA THR A 226 -17.33 -18.63 8.44
C THR A 226 -18.25 -19.82 8.75
N ASP A 227 -17.81 -21.05 8.52
CA ASP A 227 -18.46 -22.24 9.05
C ASP A 227 -18.08 -22.44 10.53
N LEU A 228 -19.00 -22.02 11.40
CA LEU A 228 -18.87 -22.11 12.85
C LEU A 228 -18.76 -23.55 13.39
N ASN A 229 -18.98 -24.57 12.56
CA ASN A 229 -18.81 -25.98 12.97
C ASN A 229 -17.36 -26.46 12.88
N THR A 230 -16.45 -25.65 12.32
CA THR A 230 -15.03 -25.98 12.19
C THR A 230 -14.23 -25.44 13.37
N VAL A 231 -12.97 -25.87 13.50
CA VAL A 231 -12.06 -25.28 14.50
C VAL A 231 -11.57 -23.89 14.07
N ASN A 232 -11.68 -23.52 12.80
CA ASN A 232 -11.28 -22.23 12.26
C ASN A 232 -12.46 -21.24 12.13
N GLY A 233 -13.65 -21.66 12.59
CA GLY A 233 -14.91 -20.95 12.44
C GLY A 233 -15.02 -19.68 13.29
N VAL A 234 -15.32 -18.55 12.64
CA VAL A 234 -15.65 -17.24 13.21
C VAL A 234 -16.83 -16.61 12.44
N ASN A 235 -17.42 -15.51 12.91
CA ASN A 235 -18.40 -14.77 12.09
C ASN A 235 -17.68 -13.93 10.99
N GLU A 236 -18.43 -13.39 10.03
CA GLU A 236 -17.88 -12.58 8.93
C GLU A 236 -17.07 -11.36 9.43
N ASP A 237 -17.54 -10.69 10.47
CA ASP A 237 -16.86 -9.50 11.03
C ASP A 237 -15.47 -9.85 11.58
N VAL A 238 -15.37 -10.92 12.39
CA VAL A 238 -14.08 -11.40 12.89
C VAL A 238 -13.21 -11.99 11.78
N GLN A 239 -13.81 -12.63 10.76
CA GLN A 239 -13.07 -13.08 9.58
C GLN A 239 -12.41 -11.87 8.90
N ALA A 240 -13.13 -10.76 8.72
CA ALA A 240 -12.59 -9.55 8.09
C ALA A 240 -11.43 -8.94 8.89
N LYS A 241 -11.63 -8.72 10.20
CA LYS A 241 -10.63 -8.15 11.11
C LYS A 241 -9.34 -8.97 11.14
N TYR A 242 -9.46 -10.27 11.45
CA TYR A 242 -8.29 -11.13 11.54
C TYR A 242 -7.64 -11.42 10.19
N THR A 243 -8.35 -11.32 9.07
CA THR A 243 -7.72 -11.43 7.75
C THR A 243 -6.80 -10.23 7.49
N LEU A 244 -7.22 -9.02 7.87
CA LEU A 244 -6.35 -7.83 7.76
C LEU A 244 -5.13 -7.95 8.68
N ASP A 245 -5.33 -8.34 9.96
CA ASP A 245 -4.22 -8.58 10.90
C ASP A 245 -3.24 -9.61 10.35
N LEU A 246 -3.76 -10.75 9.85
CA LEU A 246 -2.98 -11.84 9.29
C LEU A 246 -2.06 -11.38 8.15
N LEU A 247 -2.57 -10.57 7.21
CA LEU A 247 -1.77 -10.05 6.11
C LEU A 247 -0.65 -9.11 6.61
N MET A 248 -0.97 -8.27 7.61
CA MET A 248 0.00 -7.35 8.21
C MET A 248 1.09 -8.08 8.99
N ASP A 249 0.72 -9.09 9.77
CA ASP A 249 1.66 -9.90 10.54
C ASP A 249 2.53 -10.79 9.64
N ALA A 250 1.98 -11.35 8.57
CA ALA A 250 2.76 -12.11 7.60
C ALA A 250 3.84 -11.24 6.94
N SER A 251 3.48 -10.04 6.45
CA SER A 251 4.48 -9.10 5.91
C SER A 251 5.52 -8.71 6.96
N LYS A 252 5.07 -8.31 8.16
CA LYS A 252 5.95 -7.89 9.26
C LYS A 252 6.95 -8.97 9.67
N ASP A 253 6.55 -10.24 9.62
CA ASP A 253 7.40 -11.39 9.94
C ASP A 253 8.26 -11.88 8.75
N GLY A 254 8.20 -11.17 7.61
CA GLY A 254 9.04 -11.40 6.43
C GLY A 254 8.57 -12.56 5.56
N ILE A 255 7.29 -12.90 5.59
CA ILE A 255 6.69 -13.88 4.69
C ILE A 255 6.58 -13.25 3.30
N SER A 256 7.14 -13.93 2.30
CA SER A 256 7.28 -13.39 0.96
C SER A 256 5.97 -13.34 0.18
N GLU A 257 5.11 -14.36 0.36
CA GLU A 257 3.78 -14.43 -0.22
C GLU A 257 2.82 -15.13 0.75
N THR A 258 1.58 -14.67 0.84
CA THR A 258 0.54 -15.20 1.72
C THR A 258 -0.74 -15.43 0.96
N TYR A 259 -1.13 -16.69 0.81
CA TYR A 259 -2.30 -17.13 0.08
C TYR A 259 -3.48 -17.38 1.03
N LEU A 260 -4.53 -16.57 0.86
CA LEU A 260 -5.77 -16.74 1.60
C LEU A 260 -6.57 -17.91 1.01
N TYR A 261 -6.86 -18.91 1.85
CA TYR A 261 -7.80 -19.96 1.52
C TYR A 261 -9.20 -19.46 1.91
N GLN A 262 -10.11 -19.17 0.99
CA GLN A 262 -10.01 -19.25 -0.48
C GLN A 262 -10.88 -18.18 -1.16
N LEU A 263 -10.83 -18.04 -2.49
CA LEU A 263 -11.56 -16.99 -3.19
C LEU A 263 -13.08 -17.15 -3.07
N LEU A 264 -13.62 -18.32 -3.39
CA LEU A 264 -15.07 -18.53 -3.50
C LEU A 264 -15.58 -19.63 -2.56
N ASP A 265 -16.70 -19.36 -1.89
CA ASP A 265 -17.61 -20.39 -1.40
C ASP A 265 -18.35 -21.01 -2.60
N ALA A 266 -17.65 -21.83 -3.38
CA ALA A 266 -18.07 -22.21 -4.74
C ALA A 266 -19.37 -23.01 -4.86
N TYR A 267 -19.89 -23.53 -3.74
CA TYR A 267 -21.08 -24.37 -3.69
C TYR A 267 -22.13 -23.80 -2.72
N PRO A 268 -23.42 -24.14 -2.90
CA PRO A 268 -24.49 -23.69 -1.99
C PRO A 268 -24.18 -24.02 -0.54
N THR A 269 -24.59 -23.16 0.39
CA THR A 269 -24.35 -23.31 1.85
C THR A 269 -24.83 -24.63 2.46
N THR A 270 -25.71 -25.37 1.79
CA THR A 270 -26.14 -26.72 2.21
C THR A 270 -25.17 -27.83 1.83
N SER A 271 -24.18 -27.54 0.98
CA SER A 271 -23.17 -28.48 0.52
C SER A 271 -22.09 -28.65 1.58
N SER A 272 -21.64 -29.88 1.83
CA SER A 272 -20.45 -30.13 2.65
C SER A 272 -19.14 -29.68 2.00
N SER A 273 -19.19 -29.30 0.72
CA SER A 273 -18.07 -28.72 -0.03
C SER A 273 -18.00 -27.20 0.09
N ASN A 274 -18.96 -26.57 0.78
CA ASN A 274 -18.83 -25.19 1.23
C ASN A 274 -18.23 -25.23 2.63
N ASP A 275 -16.98 -24.80 2.75
CA ASP A 275 -16.19 -24.82 3.98
C ASP A 275 -16.12 -23.43 4.65
N GLY A 276 -16.85 -22.45 4.13
CA GLY A 276 -16.97 -21.10 4.67
C GLY A 276 -15.72 -20.23 4.54
N TYR A 277 -14.69 -20.69 3.86
CA TYR A 277 -13.43 -19.95 3.70
C TYR A 277 -13.47 -18.90 2.60
N GLY A 278 -14.48 -18.93 1.73
CA GLY A 278 -14.63 -17.99 0.63
C GLY A 278 -14.54 -16.53 1.07
N LEU A 279 -13.84 -15.72 0.29
CA LEU A 279 -13.94 -14.26 0.33
C LEU A 279 -15.25 -13.78 -0.31
N PHE A 280 -15.77 -14.54 -1.27
CA PHE A 280 -17.09 -14.35 -1.85
C PHE A 280 -18.02 -15.50 -1.47
N ASP A 281 -19.27 -15.17 -1.17
CA ASP A 281 -20.27 -16.14 -0.76
C ASP A 281 -20.76 -17.02 -1.92
N SER A 282 -21.58 -18.02 -1.60
CA SER A 282 -22.15 -18.94 -2.61
C SER A 282 -23.11 -18.31 -3.64
N SER A 283 -23.42 -17.02 -3.51
CA SER A 283 -24.14 -16.24 -4.52
C SER A 283 -23.22 -15.42 -5.43
N GLY A 284 -21.91 -15.41 -5.14
CA GLY A 284 -20.90 -14.58 -5.81
C GLY A 284 -20.84 -13.15 -5.27
N ALA A 285 -21.41 -12.88 -4.09
CA ALA A 285 -21.32 -11.56 -3.46
C ALA A 285 -20.07 -11.49 -2.56
N PRO A 286 -19.37 -10.34 -2.50
CA PRO A 286 -18.24 -10.18 -1.59
C PRO A 286 -18.73 -10.22 -0.14
N LYS A 287 -18.07 -11.03 0.70
CA LYS A 287 -18.23 -11.01 2.16
C LYS A 287 -17.46 -9.83 2.76
N GLU A 288 -17.64 -9.60 4.06
CA GLU A 288 -16.98 -8.49 4.77
C GLU A 288 -15.44 -8.51 4.60
N ALA A 289 -14.82 -9.70 4.63
CA ALA A 289 -13.39 -9.86 4.38
C ALA A 289 -12.96 -9.42 2.97
N ALA A 290 -13.74 -9.73 1.93
CA ALA A 290 -13.45 -9.27 0.57
C ALA A 290 -13.54 -7.75 0.43
N VAL A 291 -14.53 -7.14 1.09
CA VAL A 291 -14.68 -5.67 1.10
C VAL A 291 -13.50 -5.03 1.83
N ALA A 292 -13.10 -5.57 2.97
CA ALA A 292 -11.95 -5.11 3.74
C ALA A 292 -10.65 -5.17 2.94
N ILE A 293 -10.40 -6.29 2.25
CA ILE A 293 -9.22 -6.46 1.37
C ILE A 293 -9.27 -5.47 0.20
N HIS A 294 -10.41 -5.33 -0.48
CA HIS A 294 -10.59 -4.34 -1.56
C HIS A 294 -10.25 -2.93 -1.09
N ASN A 295 -10.74 -2.55 0.09
CA ASN A 295 -10.47 -1.24 0.66
C ASN A 295 -8.98 -1.07 0.97
N LEU A 296 -8.37 -2.06 1.64
CA LEU A 296 -6.95 -2.07 1.97
C LEU A 296 -6.06 -1.90 0.72
N THR A 297 -6.25 -2.74 -0.30
CA THR A 297 -5.44 -2.68 -1.53
C THR A 297 -5.70 -1.39 -2.30
N THR A 298 -6.92 -0.83 -2.24
CA THR A 298 -7.24 0.46 -2.87
C THR A 298 -6.58 1.64 -2.15
N ILE A 299 -6.58 1.65 -0.81
CA ILE A 299 -5.91 2.69 0.00
C ILE A 299 -4.41 2.66 -0.27
N LEU A 300 -3.81 1.47 -0.30
CA LEU A 300 -2.37 1.28 -0.48
C LEU A 300 -1.90 1.34 -1.95
N ALA A 301 -2.83 1.45 -2.90
CA ALA A 301 -2.51 1.36 -4.33
C ALA A 301 -1.45 2.38 -4.76
N ASP A 302 -0.37 1.88 -5.36
CA ASP A 302 0.69 2.68 -5.96
C ASP A 302 0.65 2.57 -7.47
N THR A 303 0.36 3.69 -8.15
CA THR A 303 0.23 3.74 -9.61
C THR A 303 1.46 4.32 -10.31
N GLY A 304 2.52 4.62 -9.56
CA GLY A 304 3.76 5.14 -10.12
C GLY A 304 4.47 4.11 -10.99
N SER A 305 5.17 4.59 -12.03
CA SER A 305 5.86 3.72 -12.98
C SER A 305 7.04 2.95 -12.38
N ASP A 306 7.53 3.37 -11.22
CA ASP A 306 8.63 2.79 -10.47
C ASP A 306 8.18 2.15 -9.13
N ALA A 307 6.87 1.98 -8.91
CA ALA A 307 6.27 1.35 -7.73
C ALA A 307 6.94 0.04 -7.31
N SER A 308 7.40 -0.76 -8.29
CA SER A 308 8.08 -2.04 -8.06
C SER A 308 9.62 -1.97 -8.01
N THR A 309 10.22 -0.77 -8.03
CA THR A 309 11.69 -0.63 -8.21
C THR A 309 12.36 0.44 -7.37
N PHE A 310 11.62 1.40 -6.81
CA PHE A 310 12.23 2.42 -5.96
C PHE A 310 12.77 1.82 -4.65
N THR A 311 13.64 2.53 -3.96
CA THR A 311 14.13 2.10 -2.65
C THR A 311 13.39 2.89 -1.59
N PRO A 312 12.58 2.25 -0.73
CA PRO A 312 11.82 2.97 0.27
C PRO A 312 12.73 3.51 1.37
N THR A 313 12.34 4.64 1.98
CA THR A 313 13.07 5.30 3.05
C THR A 313 12.20 5.46 4.28
N LEU A 314 12.74 5.07 5.44
CA LEU A 314 12.06 5.17 6.73
C LEU A 314 11.67 6.60 7.08
N LEU A 315 10.43 6.76 7.53
CA LEU A 315 9.92 7.96 8.19
C LEU A 315 10.35 7.96 9.66
N ASP A 316 10.79 9.12 10.18
CA ASP A 316 11.12 9.24 11.60
C ASP A 316 9.85 9.42 12.44
N TYR A 317 9.26 8.32 12.91
CA TYR A 317 8.08 8.34 13.77
C TYR A 317 8.24 7.48 15.03
N THR A 318 7.48 7.82 16.07
CA THR A 318 7.40 7.02 17.32
C THR A 318 5.96 6.83 17.77
N LEU A 319 5.68 5.66 18.35
CA LEU A 319 4.37 5.33 18.88
C LEU A 319 4.38 5.45 20.41
N THR A 320 3.40 6.15 20.97
CA THR A 320 3.18 6.25 22.41
C THR A 320 1.88 5.55 22.78
N ASN A 321 1.88 4.84 23.92
CA ASN A 321 0.74 4.05 24.42
C ASN A 321 0.31 2.87 23.52
N LEU A 322 1.20 2.38 22.65
CA LEU A 322 0.97 1.13 21.94
C LEU A 322 0.78 -0.01 22.97
N PRO A 323 -0.30 -0.81 22.88
CA PRO A 323 -0.52 -1.92 23.80
C PRO A 323 0.51 -3.04 23.58
N SER A 324 0.55 -4.03 24.50
CA SER A 324 1.59 -5.08 24.48
C SER A 324 1.48 -6.05 23.30
N ASP A 325 0.28 -6.19 22.77
CA ASP A 325 -0.13 -6.89 21.56
C ASP A 325 -0.28 -5.93 20.37
N GLY A 326 0.22 -4.69 20.51
CA GLY A 326 0.19 -3.69 19.46
C GLY A 326 1.36 -3.82 18.50
N ASN A 327 1.08 -3.59 17.23
CA ASN A 327 1.99 -3.77 16.12
C ASN A 327 2.03 -2.53 15.23
N THR A 328 3.06 -2.46 14.37
CA THR A 328 3.16 -1.44 13.33
C THR A 328 3.95 -1.95 12.14
N LEU A 329 3.58 -1.47 10.96
CA LEU A 329 4.25 -1.72 9.67
C LEU A 329 4.30 -0.40 8.91
N GLU A 330 5.42 -0.13 8.25
CA GLU A 330 5.59 1.08 7.44
C GLU A 330 5.66 0.67 5.97
N LEU A 331 4.75 1.22 5.17
CA LEU A 331 4.69 1.04 3.73
C LEU A 331 4.95 2.38 3.07
N GLN A 332 5.64 2.38 1.93
CA GLN A 332 5.87 3.60 1.15
C GLN A 332 5.37 3.42 -0.28
N LYS A 333 4.79 4.47 -0.84
CA LYS A 333 4.42 4.59 -2.24
C LYS A 333 5.51 5.32 -3.01
N SER A 334 5.58 5.10 -4.32
CA SER A 334 6.58 5.71 -5.21
C SER A 334 6.48 7.23 -5.33
N ASN A 335 5.31 7.80 -5.00
CA ASN A 335 5.12 9.24 -4.87
C ASN A 335 5.70 9.79 -3.54
N GLY A 336 6.25 8.95 -2.67
CA GLY A 336 6.82 9.31 -1.38
C GLY A 336 5.83 9.34 -0.23
N ASP A 337 4.53 9.16 -0.47
CA ASP A 337 3.55 8.99 0.61
C ASP A 337 3.93 7.77 1.43
N THR A 338 3.83 7.90 2.75
CA THR A 338 4.20 6.85 3.69
C THR A 338 2.99 6.48 4.53
N ASP A 339 2.60 5.22 4.46
CA ASP A 339 1.51 4.62 5.20
C ASP A 339 2.07 3.94 6.46
N ILE A 340 1.82 4.54 7.63
CA ILE A 340 2.10 3.93 8.93
C ILE A 340 0.87 3.11 9.33
N VAL A 341 0.94 1.80 9.20
CA VAL A 341 -0.10 0.89 9.67
C VAL A 341 0.12 0.62 11.16
N VAL A 342 -0.95 0.69 11.96
CA VAL A 342 -0.96 0.41 13.40
C VAL A 342 -2.17 -0.45 13.73
N TRP A 343 -1.94 -1.56 14.43
CA TRP A 343 -3.00 -2.48 14.88
C TRP A 343 -2.69 -3.05 16.26
N ALA A 344 -3.65 -3.72 16.86
CA ALA A 344 -3.47 -4.55 18.04
C ALA A 344 -4.24 -5.84 17.86
N GLU A 345 -3.77 -6.91 18.50
CA GLU A 345 -4.33 -8.26 18.33
C GLU A 345 -4.87 -8.87 19.64
N PRO A 346 -5.88 -8.25 20.26
CA PRO A 346 -6.60 -8.86 21.36
C PRO A 346 -7.42 -10.07 20.86
N ALA A 347 -7.77 -10.98 21.78
CA ALA A 347 -8.75 -12.01 21.45
C ALA A 347 -10.14 -11.40 21.27
N ILE A 348 -10.72 -11.51 20.07
CA ILE A 348 -12.05 -10.98 19.73
C ILE A 348 -13.12 -12.05 19.50
N TRP A 349 -12.81 -13.33 19.73
CA TRP A 349 -13.76 -14.42 19.54
C TRP A 349 -13.86 -15.33 20.77
N ASP A 350 -15.08 -15.63 21.19
CA ASP A 350 -15.37 -16.74 22.10
C ASP A 350 -15.82 -17.94 21.29
N TYR A 351 -14.92 -18.90 21.12
CA TYR A 351 -15.18 -20.14 20.40
C TYR A 351 -16.30 -21.00 21.03
N THR A 352 -16.48 -20.93 22.34
CA THR A 352 -17.47 -21.78 23.04
C THR A 352 -18.88 -21.25 22.84
N THR A 353 -19.07 -19.94 22.90
CA THR A 353 -20.37 -19.30 22.68
C THR A 353 -20.62 -18.92 21.23
N GLN A 354 -19.58 -18.99 20.38
CA GLN A 354 -19.59 -18.54 18.99
C GLN A 354 -20.05 -17.09 18.87
N THR A 355 -19.46 -16.23 19.70
CA THR A 355 -19.78 -14.81 19.74
C THR A 355 -18.52 -13.98 19.77
N GLU A 356 -18.58 -12.84 19.11
CA GLU A 356 -17.55 -11.83 19.17
C GLU A 356 -17.44 -11.20 20.58
N LEU A 357 -16.21 -10.90 20.98
CA LEU A 357 -15.85 -10.27 22.23
C LEU A 357 -15.59 -8.78 21.98
N SER A 358 -16.25 -7.92 22.75
CA SER A 358 -15.99 -6.48 22.66
C SER A 358 -14.66 -6.13 23.32
N VAL A 359 -13.81 -5.45 22.56
CA VAL A 359 -12.54 -4.91 23.04
C VAL A 359 -12.68 -3.41 23.33
N ALA A 360 -12.08 -2.96 24.43
CA ALA A 360 -11.99 -1.53 24.72
C ALA A 360 -10.91 -0.88 23.86
N ALA A 361 -11.26 0.22 23.18
CA ALA A 361 -10.30 0.98 22.40
C ALA A 361 -9.17 1.54 23.26
N THR A 362 -7.95 1.49 22.73
CA THR A 362 -6.74 2.08 23.30
C THR A 362 -6.30 3.24 22.42
N THR A 363 -6.11 4.42 23.02
CA THR A 363 -5.56 5.57 22.31
C THR A 363 -4.05 5.41 22.15
N VAL A 364 -3.60 5.28 20.90
CA VAL A 364 -2.19 5.23 20.50
C VAL A 364 -1.85 6.54 19.80
N THR A 365 -0.80 7.22 20.24
CA THR A 365 -0.34 8.46 19.58
C THR A 365 0.80 8.14 18.62
N VAL A 366 0.60 8.41 17.34
CA VAL A 366 1.65 8.42 16.31
C VAL A 366 2.32 9.79 16.33
N ASN A 367 3.58 9.86 16.76
CA ASN A 367 4.37 11.09 16.78
C ASN A 367 5.27 11.08 15.55
N LEU A 368 5.07 12.02 14.63
CA LEU A 368 5.60 11.96 13.26
C LEU A 368 7.02 12.51 13.10
N GLY A 369 7.69 12.88 14.21
CA GLY A 369 9.06 13.42 14.23
C GLY A 369 9.21 14.84 13.65
N ALA A 370 8.32 15.23 12.75
CA ALA A 370 8.19 16.52 12.09
C ALA A 370 6.70 16.90 11.97
N THR A 371 6.41 18.08 11.42
CA THR A 371 5.03 18.49 11.11
C THR A 371 4.72 18.28 9.64
N TYR A 372 3.59 17.64 9.35
CA TYR A 372 3.11 17.36 8.01
C TYR A 372 1.84 18.16 7.72
N GLN A 373 1.74 18.71 6.50
CA GLN A 373 0.61 19.55 6.12
C GLN A 373 -0.66 18.73 5.87
N THR A 374 -0.53 17.50 5.38
CA THR A 374 -1.62 16.55 5.20
C THR A 374 -1.25 15.22 5.84
N VAL A 375 -2.12 14.74 6.72
CA VAL A 375 -2.05 13.39 7.32
C VAL A 375 -3.45 12.83 7.35
N ASP A 376 -3.66 11.71 6.68
CA ASP A 376 -4.97 11.08 6.54
C ASP A 376 -4.98 9.74 7.29
N VAL A 377 -6.10 9.42 7.93
CA VAL A 377 -6.29 8.18 8.67
C VAL A 377 -7.39 7.38 8.00
N TYR A 378 -7.08 6.14 7.65
CA TYR A 378 -8.00 5.22 7.01
C TYR A 378 -8.30 4.02 7.90
N ASP A 379 -9.50 3.49 7.72
CA ASP A 379 -9.95 2.22 8.28
C ASP A 379 -10.47 1.36 7.11
N PRO A 380 -9.75 0.30 6.73
CA PRO A 380 -10.17 -0.59 5.65
C PRO A 380 -11.52 -1.28 5.89
N LEU A 381 -12.04 -1.36 7.13
CA LEU A 381 -13.37 -1.91 7.40
C LEU A 381 -14.49 -0.90 7.09
N GLU A 382 -14.21 0.40 7.17
CA GLU A 382 -15.21 1.46 6.93
C GLU A 382 -15.28 1.88 5.45
N GLY A 383 -14.15 1.85 4.72
CA GLY A 383 -14.13 2.20 3.31
C GLY A 383 -12.76 2.59 2.78
N THR A 384 -12.75 3.24 1.61
CA THR A 384 -11.54 3.75 0.93
C THR A 384 -11.29 5.25 1.12
N THR A 385 -12.16 5.92 1.87
CA THR A 385 -12.02 7.36 2.19
C THR A 385 -11.46 7.52 3.60
N PRO A 386 -10.66 8.57 3.87
CA PRO A 386 -10.17 8.83 5.21
C PRO A 386 -11.32 8.93 6.23
N ILE A 387 -11.16 8.28 7.37
CA ILE A 387 -12.04 8.44 8.54
C ILE A 387 -11.70 9.69 9.36
N ALA A 388 -10.48 10.20 9.20
CA ALA A 388 -10.03 11.47 9.74
C ALA A 388 -8.93 12.08 8.87
N GLU A 389 -8.91 13.40 8.78
CA GLU A 389 -7.95 14.16 7.99
C GLU A 389 -7.36 15.24 8.89
N TYR A 390 -6.05 15.35 8.93
CA TYR A 390 -5.35 16.29 9.80
C TYR A 390 -4.48 17.21 8.95
N THR A 391 -4.39 18.47 9.39
CA THR A 391 -3.55 19.45 8.72
C THR A 391 -2.56 20.09 9.66
N ASN A 392 -1.31 20.19 9.22
CA ASN A 392 -0.20 20.79 9.97
C ASN A 392 -0.04 20.19 11.37
N VAL A 393 -0.04 18.86 11.44
CA VAL A 393 0.12 18.11 12.69
C VAL A 393 1.49 17.45 12.76
N SER A 394 2.04 17.35 13.96
CA SER A 394 3.22 16.52 14.25
C SER A 394 2.89 15.24 15.00
N SER A 395 1.60 15.02 15.27
CA SER A 395 1.11 13.79 15.89
C SER A 395 -0.36 13.55 15.58
N VAL A 396 -0.75 12.28 15.53
CA VAL A 396 -2.14 11.84 15.38
C VAL A 396 -2.47 10.82 16.47
N ASP A 397 -3.65 10.95 17.07
CA ASP A 397 -4.18 9.97 18.02
C ASP A 397 -5.08 8.97 17.29
N LEU A 398 -4.73 7.69 17.37
CA LEU A 398 -5.49 6.56 16.84
C LEU A 398 -6.25 5.87 17.96
N SER A 399 -7.49 5.48 17.68
CA SER A 399 -8.32 4.67 18.56
C SER A 399 -8.24 3.21 18.14
N ILE A 400 -7.18 2.50 18.56
CA ILE A 400 -6.92 1.12 18.14
C ILE A 400 -7.76 0.13 18.95
N THR A 401 -8.37 -0.83 18.27
CA THR A 401 -9.10 -1.95 18.88
C THR A 401 -8.48 -3.30 18.52
N ASP A 402 -8.71 -3.75 17.30
CA ASP A 402 -8.66 -5.17 16.91
C ASP A 402 -8.43 -5.41 15.41
N HIS A 403 -8.00 -4.39 14.67
CA HIS A 403 -7.69 -4.43 13.24
C HIS A 403 -6.77 -3.25 12.87
N PRO A 404 -6.16 -3.24 11.67
CA PRO A 404 -5.25 -2.17 11.27
C PRO A 404 -5.94 -0.88 10.86
N LEU A 405 -5.43 0.22 11.41
CA LEU A 405 -5.64 1.57 10.92
C LEU A 405 -4.38 2.05 10.19
N ILE A 406 -4.57 2.86 9.15
CA ILE A 406 -3.50 3.35 8.29
C ILE A 406 -3.39 4.86 8.45
N VAL A 407 -2.20 5.36 8.80
CA VAL A 407 -1.90 6.79 8.82
C VAL A 407 -1.03 7.10 7.61
N GLU A 408 -1.64 7.68 6.58
CA GLU A 408 -0.94 8.15 5.39
C GLU A 408 -0.36 9.54 5.65
N VAL A 409 0.93 9.67 5.44
CA VAL A 409 1.67 10.91 5.59
C VAL A 409 2.21 11.30 4.23
N ASP A 410 1.91 12.53 3.80
CA ASP A 410 2.53 13.16 2.64
C ASP A 410 3.75 13.97 3.12
N PRO A 411 5.00 13.44 3.02
CA PRO A 411 6.20 14.14 3.45
C PRO A 411 6.60 15.32 2.55
N ASN A 412 5.81 15.56 1.51
CA ASN A 412 6.14 16.37 0.36
C ASN A 412 5.32 17.68 0.29
N SER A 413 4.35 17.83 1.18
CA SER A 413 3.44 18.96 1.28
C SER A 413 4.06 20.13 2.06
N VAL A 414 4.87 20.98 1.40
CA VAL A 414 5.40 22.21 2.04
C VAL A 414 5.12 23.48 1.22
N ALA A 415 4.39 24.43 1.83
CA ALA A 415 4.02 25.72 1.25
C ALA A 415 5.17 26.76 1.30
N CYS A 416 5.67 27.22 0.14
CA CYS A 416 6.81 28.15 0.07
C CYS A 416 6.65 29.31 -0.92
N PHE A 417 7.27 30.45 -0.63
CA PHE A 417 7.47 31.55 -1.56
C PHE A 417 8.73 31.33 -2.41
N ALA A 418 8.68 31.54 -3.72
CA ALA A 418 9.91 31.54 -4.52
C ALA A 418 10.73 32.82 -4.28
N GLY A 419 12.06 32.70 -4.36
CA GLY A 419 12.99 33.82 -4.25
C GLY A 419 12.64 34.96 -5.22
N GLY A 420 12.76 36.19 -4.73
CA GLY A 420 12.34 37.40 -5.44
C GLY A 420 10.88 37.81 -5.19
N THR A 421 10.06 36.94 -4.56
CA THR A 421 8.72 37.30 -4.09
C THR A 421 8.81 38.40 -3.04
N ARG A 422 8.06 39.49 -3.22
CA ARG A 422 8.04 40.60 -2.27
C ARG A 422 6.85 40.52 -1.33
N LEU A 423 7.13 40.56 -0.03
CA LEU A 423 6.13 40.66 1.01
C LEU A 423 5.95 42.11 1.45
N ARG A 424 4.71 42.52 1.69
CA ARG A 424 4.42 43.86 2.21
C ARG A 424 4.98 44.00 3.63
N THR A 425 5.74 45.07 3.87
CA THR A 425 6.14 45.53 5.21
C THR A 425 5.61 46.94 5.46
N PRO A 426 5.62 47.44 6.71
CA PRO A 426 5.23 48.83 7.00
C PRO A 426 6.07 49.89 6.25
N GLN A 427 7.29 49.54 5.83
CA GLN A 427 8.22 50.43 5.13
C GLN A 427 8.20 50.26 3.60
N GLY A 428 7.39 49.33 3.08
CA GLY A 428 7.30 49.01 1.65
C GLY A 428 7.47 47.52 1.37
N ASP A 429 7.45 47.12 0.10
CA ASP A 429 7.55 45.70 -0.25
C ASP A 429 9.02 45.24 -0.23
N VAL A 430 9.31 44.17 0.52
CA VAL A 430 10.65 43.62 0.73
C VAL A 430 10.70 42.22 0.15
N ALA A 431 11.78 41.88 -0.58
CA ALA A 431 11.97 40.54 -1.12
C ALA A 431 12.15 39.52 0.02
N VAL A 432 11.54 38.35 -0.12
CA VAL A 432 11.51 37.32 0.92
C VAL A 432 12.90 36.90 1.35
N GLU A 433 13.86 36.81 0.42
CA GLU A 433 15.27 36.50 0.72
C GLU A 433 16.03 37.59 1.49
N SER A 434 15.43 38.76 1.66
CA SER A 434 16.00 39.89 2.41
C SER A 434 15.35 40.09 3.78
N LEU A 435 14.32 39.31 4.12
CA LEU A 435 13.71 39.34 5.44
C LEU A 435 14.57 38.59 6.45
N THR A 436 14.53 39.03 7.69
CA THR A 436 15.19 38.41 8.83
C THR A 436 14.22 38.29 10.01
N VAL A 437 14.50 37.37 10.93
CA VAL A 437 13.70 37.24 12.16
C VAL A 437 13.64 38.58 12.90
N GLY A 438 12.43 38.99 13.26
CA GLY A 438 12.12 40.27 13.88
C GLY A 438 11.67 41.36 12.91
N ASP A 439 11.87 41.21 11.61
CA ASP A 439 11.32 42.14 10.63
C ASP A 439 9.78 42.12 10.65
N LEU A 440 9.16 43.28 10.46
CA LEU A 440 7.70 43.39 10.45
C LEU A 440 7.14 43.18 9.06
N VAL A 441 6.19 42.27 8.92
CA VAL A 441 5.38 42.09 7.71
C VAL A 441 3.93 42.52 7.99
N LEU A 442 3.26 43.07 6.98
CA LEU A 442 1.85 43.44 7.07
C LEU A 442 0.97 42.25 6.70
N THR A 443 0.01 41.97 7.57
CA THR A 443 -1.01 40.93 7.34
C THR A 443 -2.20 41.49 6.57
N LEU A 444 -3.11 40.61 6.14
CA LEU A 444 -4.33 40.99 5.42
C LEU A 444 -5.18 42.01 6.20
N ASP A 445 -5.26 41.87 7.52
CA ASP A 445 -6.00 42.77 8.41
C ASP A 445 -5.27 44.10 8.66
N GLY A 446 -4.08 44.29 8.07
CA GLY A 446 -3.29 45.51 8.18
C GLY A 446 -2.45 45.59 9.45
N GLU A 447 -2.36 44.50 10.22
CA GLU A 447 -1.48 44.43 11.39
C GLU A 447 -0.03 44.19 10.96
N ALA A 448 0.91 44.85 11.64
CA ALA A 448 2.34 44.60 11.45
C ALA A 448 2.78 43.53 12.45
N ARG A 449 3.13 42.34 11.96
CA ARG A 449 3.56 41.20 12.80
C ARG A 449 5.05 40.89 12.57
N PRO A 450 5.81 40.59 13.62
CA PRO A 450 7.21 40.21 13.48
C PRO A 450 7.32 38.80 12.89
N VAL A 451 8.22 38.64 11.93
CA VAL A 451 8.67 37.32 11.47
C VAL A 451 9.35 36.62 12.64
N THR A 452 8.85 35.45 13.03
CA THR A 452 9.41 34.64 14.12
C THR A 452 10.45 33.67 13.61
N TRP A 453 10.33 33.24 12.35
CA TRP A 453 11.26 32.35 11.68
C TRP A 453 11.26 32.55 10.16
N ILE A 454 12.42 32.35 9.54
CA ILE A 454 12.57 32.32 8.09
C ILE A 454 13.50 31.17 7.68
N GLY A 455 13.00 30.28 6.84
CA GLY A 455 13.75 29.16 6.26
C GLY A 455 13.91 29.34 4.77
N SER A 456 14.99 28.79 4.18
CA SER A 456 15.16 28.78 2.73
C SER A 456 15.83 27.52 2.23
N ARG A 457 15.46 27.06 1.03
CA ARG A 457 16.05 25.89 0.39
C ARG A 457 16.12 26.06 -1.12
N ARG A 458 17.21 25.60 -1.73
CA ARG A 458 17.36 25.56 -3.18
C ARG A 458 17.05 24.15 -3.69
N ILE A 459 16.18 24.04 -4.69
CA ILE A 459 15.79 22.79 -5.34
C ILE A 459 16.31 22.78 -6.79
N ASP A 460 16.95 21.69 -7.20
CA ASP A 460 17.31 21.41 -8.60
C ASP A 460 16.15 20.70 -9.31
N CYS A 461 15.21 21.48 -9.85
CA CYS A 461 14.03 20.97 -10.53
C CYS A 461 14.35 20.13 -11.78
N GLY A 462 15.51 20.35 -12.40
CA GLY A 462 15.92 19.62 -13.61
C GLY A 462 16.40 18.19 -13.34
N ARG A 463 16.74 17.89 -12.08
CA ARG A 463 17.22 16.58 -11.62
C ARG A 463 16.30 15.93 -10.58
N HIS A 464 15.19 16.58 -10.29
CA HIS A 464 14.17 16.04 -9.41
C HIS A 464 13.44 14.89 -10.12
N PRO A 465 13.21 13.73 -9.46
CA PRO A 465 12.57 12.57 -10.09
C PRO A 465 11.15 12.86 -10.59
N MET A 466 10.40 13.73 -9.90
CA MET A 466 9.06 14.22 -10.28
C MET A 466 9.02 15.75 -10.40
N PRO A 467 9.52 16.37 -11.49
CA PRO A 467 9.72 17.81 -11.56
C PRO A 467 8.46 18.64 -11.27
N GLU A 468 7.30 18.23 -11.78
CA GLU A 468 5.99 18.88 -11.58
C GLU A 468 5.58 19.07 -10.12
N MET A 469 6.22 18.37 -9.20
CA MET A 469 5.95 18.48 -7.78
C MET A 469 6.62 19.68 -7.13
N VAL A 470 7.83 19.98 -7.59
CA VAL A 470 8.65 21.08 -7.07
C VAL A 470 8.67 22.29 -8.01
N LEU A 471 8.18 22.13 -9.24
CA LEU A 471 8.21 23.18 -10.25
C LEU A 471 7.31 24.35 -9.83
N PRO A 472 7.83 25.59 -9.86
CA PRO A 472 7.12 26.76 -9.39
C PRO A 472 5.85 27.02 -10.17
N VAL A 473 4.80 27.43 -9.46
CA VAL A 473 3.55 27.91 -10.04
C VAL A 473 3.56 29.43 -10.04
N ARG A 474 3.51 30.00 -11.24
CA ARG A 474 3.40 31.44 -11.44
C ARG A 474 1.96 31.88 -11.58
N VAL A 475 1.54 32.78 -10.69
CA VAL A 475 0.35 33.61 -10.80
C VAL A 475 0.74 34.92 -11.49
N ARG A 476 0.14 35.18 -12.65
CA ARG A 476 0.44 36.37 -13.47
C ARG A 476 -0.07 37.65 -12.80
N ALA A 477 0.65 38.76 -12.99
CA ALA A 477 0.22 40.07 -12.54
C ALA A 477 -1.22 40.39 -13.01
N GLY A 478 -2.08 40.82 -12.07
CA GLY A 478 -3.47 41.18 -12.31
C GLY A 478 -4.46 40.01 -12.46
N ALA A 479 -4.01 38.76 -12.32
CA ALA A 479 -4.85 37.58 -12.53
C ALA A 479 -6.10 37.52 -11.62
N PHE A 480 -6.01 38.00 -10.39
CA PHE A 480 -7.12 37.99 -9.41
C PHE A 480 -8.01 39.23 -9.49
N GLY A 481 -7.79 40.12 -10.46
CA GLY A 481 -8.49 41.41 -10.55
C GLY A 481 -7.93 42.46 -9.60
N GLY A 482 -8.41 43.70 -9.73
CA GLY A 482 -7.93 44.83 -8.90
C GLY A 482 -6.45 45.17 -9.07
N GLY A 483 -5.77 44.62 -10.09
CA GLY A 483 -4.32 44.72 -10.24
C GLY A 483 -3.53 43.75 -9.37
N LEU A 484 -4.14 42.67 -8.86
CA LEU A 484 -3.51 41.67 -8.00
C LEU A 484 -3.22 40.34 -8.73
N PRO A 485 -2.08 39.67 -8.47
CA PRO A 485 -0.91 40.25 -7.81
C PRO A 485 -0.37 41.44 -8.62
N SER A 486 0.31 42.38 -7.97
CA SER A 486 0.86 43.59 -8.61
C SER A 486 2.02 43.30 -9.56
N ARG A 487 2.66 42.15 -9.38
CA ARG A 487 3.70 41.55 -10.22
C ARG A 487 3.40 40.06 -10.39
N ASP A 488 4.13 39.38 -11.27
CA ASP A 488 4.05 37.93 -11.33
C ASP A 488 4.51 37.37 -9.96
N LEU A 489 3.64 36.61 -9.29
CA LEU A 489 3.90 35.94 -8.03
C LEU A 489 4.23 34.47 -8.32
N VAL A 490 5.27 33.94 -7.67
CA VAL A 490 5.75 32.58 -7.91
C VAL A 490 5.80 31.83 -6.58
N LEU A 491 5.14 30.68 -6.54
CA LEU A 491 4.89 29.91 -5.33
C LEU A 491 5.20 28.41 -5.57
N SER A 492 5.43 27.64 -4.50
CA SER A 492 5.34 26.18 -4.61
C SER A 492 3.92 25.75 -4.96
N PRO A 493 3.71 24.56 -5.57
CA PRO A 493 2.37 24.10 -5.96
C PRO A 493 1.34 24.11 -4.83
N ASP A 494 1.75 23.76 -3.61
CA ASP A 494 0.88 23.64 -2.45
C ASP A 494 0.70 24.90 -1.62
N HIS A 495 1.40 25.99 -1.95
CA HIS A 495 1.22 27.26 -1.25
C HIS A 495 -0.17 27.85 -1.51
N ALA A 496 -0.92 28.13 -0.45
CA ALA A 496 -2.27 28.63 -0.55
C ALA A 496 -2.36 30.15 -0.68
N VAL A 497 -3.17 30.58 -1.65
CA VAL A 497 -3.62 31.98 -1.76
C VAL A 497 -4.96 32.16 -1.06
N TYR A 498 -5.14 33.28 -0.37
CA TYR A 498 -6.39 33.58 0.30
C TYR A 498 -7.37 34.29 -0.64
N ALA A 499 -8.49 33.64 -0.95
CA ALA A 499 -9.53 34.16 -1.82
C ALA A 499 -10.89 33.55 -1.48
N GLU A 500 -11.98 34.34 -1.59
CA GLU A 500 -13.33 33.88 -1.27
C GLU A 500 -13.46 33.33 0.16
N ASP A 501 -12.76 33.96 1.12
CA ASP A 501 -12.70 33.56 2.53
C ASP A 501 -12.19 32.12 2.74
N ARG A 502 -11.30 31.67 1.84
CA ARG A 502 -10.67 30.35 1.83
C ARG A 502 -9.19 30.46 1.49
N LEU A 503 -8.41 29.53 2.02
CA LEU A 503 -7.04 29.24 1.57
C LEU A 503 -7.11 28.23 0.43
N ILE A 504 -6.61 28.59 -0.75
CA ILE A 504 -6.67 27.73 -1.95
C ILE A 504 -5.25 27.48 -2.45
N PRO A 505 -4.71 26.24 -2.37
CA PRO A 505 -3.41 25.91 -2.93
C PRO A 505 -3.33 26.25 -4.42
N VAL A 506 -2.27 26.94 -4.81
CA VAL A 506 -2.16 27.58 -6.13
C VAL A 506 -2.19 26.56 -7.28
N LYS A 507 -1.78 25.30 -7.05
CA LYS A 507 -1.86 24.22 -8.05
C LYS A 507 -3.29 23.99 -8.56
N TYR A 508 -4.29 24.12 -7.69
CA TYR A 508 -5.70 23.96 -8.07
C TYR A 508 -6.24 25.10 -8.94
N LEU A 509 -5.49 26.19 -9.08
CA LEU A 509 -5.85 27.34 -9.88
C LEU A 509 -5.16 27.37 -11.24
N ILE A 510 -4.27 26.42 -11.54
CA ILE A 510 -3.56 26.31 -12.81
C ILE A 510 -4.56 26.20 -13.97
N ASN A 511 -4.45 27.13 -14.92
CA ASN A 511 -5.28 27.18 -16.13
C ASN A 511 -4.46 27.34 -17.40
N GLY A 512 -3.12 27.26 -17.30
CA GLY A 512 -2.18 27.37 -18.40
C GLY A 512 -1.95 28.78 -18.94
N ASP A 513 -2.61 29.81 -18.39
CA ASP A 513 -2.47 31.21 -18.83
C ASP A 513 -2.22 32.16 -17.64
N ALA A 514 -3.25 32.45 -16.86
CA ALA A 514 -3.18 33.37 -15.73
C ALA A 514 -2.44 32.74 -14.53
N VAL A 515 -2.60 31.44 -14.33
CA VAL A 515 -1.84 30.64 -13.38
C VAL A 515 -1.26 29.47 -14.15
N ARG A 516 0.07 29.32 -14.11
CA ARG A 516 0.77 28.28 -14.85
C ARG A 516 1.96 27.78 -14.08
N GLN A 517 2.29 26.51 -14.28
CA GLN A 517 3.54 25.96 -13.81
C GLN A 517 4.69 26.35 -14.75
N GLU A 518 5.83 26.75 -14.19
CA GLU A 518 7.01 27.20 -14.95
C GLU A 518 8.14 26.20 -14.86
N ARG A 519 8.62 25.74 -16.03
CA ARG A 519 9.82 24.90 -16.11
C ARG A 519 11.07 25.74 -15.86
N VAL A 520 11.78 25.45 -14.78
CA VAL A 520 13.06 26.06 -14.41
C VAL A 520 14.08 24.96 -14.13
N ALA A 521 15.37 25.27 -14.25
CA ALA A 521 16.42 24.31 -13.88
C ALA A 521 16.53 24.16 -12.35
N SER A 522 16.30 25.25 -11.61
CA SER A 522 16.32 25.27 -10.15
C SER A 522 15.53 26.45 -9.63
N VAL A 523 14.98 26.35 -8.42
CA VAL A 523 14.28 27.41 -7.69
C VAL A 523 14.78 27.45 -6.24
N THR A 524 14.81 28.64 -5.63
CA THR A 524 14.99 28.76 -4.18
C THR A 524 13.66 29.14 -3.57
N TYR A 525 13.21 28.36 -2.59
CA TYR A 525 11.98 28.55 -1.85
C TYR A 525 12.27 29.07 -0.44
N PHE A 526 11.34 29.86 0.09
CA PHE A 526 11.42 30.51 1.40
C PHE A 526 10.12 30.29 2.17
N HIS A 527 10.25 30.04 3.47
CA HIS A 527 9.15 30.01 4.42
C HIS A 527 9.23 31.21 5.35
N VAL A 528 8.07 31.78 5.70
CA VAL A 528 7.99 32.93 6.60
C VAL A 528 6.96 32.61 7.67
N ALA A 529 7.41 32.41 8.89
CA ALA A 529 6.54 32.14 10.03
C ALA A 529 6.28 33.40 10.85
N LEU A 530 5.08 33.46 11.44
CA LEU A 530 4.68 34.44 12.43
C LEU A 530 4.42 33.75 13.77
N ALA A 531 4.01 34.50 14.80
CA ALA A 531 3.66 33.93 16.10
C ALA A 531 2.37 33.09 16.05
N ASP A 532 1.41 33.52 15.22
CA ASP A 532 0.21 32.77 14.87
C ASP A 532 0.12 32.74 13.34
N HIS A 533 -0.45 31.68 12.76
CA HIS A 533 -0.68 31.63 11.32
C HIS A 533 -1.64 32.75 10.87
N ASP A 534 -1.17 33.57 9.95
CA ASP A 534 -1.88 34.71 9.38
C ASP A 534 -1.71 34.77 7.86
N ILE A 535 -2.35 35.73 7.21
CA ILE A 535 -2.27 35.96 5.76
C ILE A 535 -1.32 37.11 5.46
N LEU A 536 -0.27 36.83 4.69
CA LEU A 536 0.71 37.79 4.20
C LEU A 536 0.28 38.37 2.86
N LEU A 537 0.75 39.59 2.55
CA LEU A 537 0.51 40.22 1.25
C LEU A 537 1.73 40.01 0.33
N ALA A 538 1.70 38.96 -0.48
CA ALA A 538 2.76 38.56 -1.40
C ALA A 538 2.53 39.13 -2.81
N GLU A 539 3.40 40.04 -3.25
CA GLU A 539 3.18 40.89 -4.43
C GLU A 539 1.82 41.61 -4.38
N GLY A 540 1.29 41.84 -3.18
CA GLY A 540 -0.05 42.38 -2.92
C GLY A 540 -1.20 41.36 -2.96
N LEU A 541 -0.96 40.12 -3.39
CA LEU A 541 -1.96 39.05 -3.30
C LEU A 541 -1.90 38.41 -1.90
N PRO A 542 -3.05 38.23 -1.22
CA PRO A 542 -3.11 37.52 0.04
C PRO A 542 -2.69 36.04 -0.10
N ALA A 543 -1.72 35.60 0.69
CA ALA A 543 -1.20 34.23 0.71
C ALA A 543 -0.84 33.84 2.15
N GLU A 544 -0.84 32.54 2.46
CA GLU A 544 -0.61 32.08 3.83
C GLU A 544 0.83 32.36 4.33
N SER A 545 0.96 32.60 5.64
CA SER A 545 2.24 32.47 6.34
C SER A 545 2.46 31.00 6.73
N TYR A 546 3.70 30.67 7.10
CA TYR A 546 4.02 29.37 7.66
C TYR A 546 3.44 29.24 9.08
N LEU A 547 2.76 28.14 9.37
CA LEU A 547 2.26 27.83 10.72
C LEU A 547 3.43 27.33 11.58
N SER A 548 3.86 28.12 12.57
CA SER A 548 4.99 27.80 13.45
C SER A 548 4.67 26.65 14.41
N GLY A 549 5.59 25.68 14.53
CA GLY A 549 5.45 24.40 15.24
C GLY A 549 6.13 23.24 14.51
N SER A 550 6.56 23.52 13.29
CA SER A 550 7.14 22.67 12.26
C SER A 550 8.63 22.98 12.08
N ASP A 551 9.47 22.01 12.45
CA ASP A 551 10.88 21.83 12.09
C ASP A 551 11.92 22.96 12.26
N ASP A 552 12.25 23.29 13.52
CA ASP A 552 13.50 24.01 13.84
C ASP A 552 14.79 23.22 13.46
N ALA A 553 14.69 21.91 13.21
CA ALA A 553 15.84 21.00 13.05
C ALA A 553 16.32 20.77 11.60
N PHE A 554 15.48 21.01 10.58
CA PHE A 554 15.83 20.70 9.18
C PHE A 554 16.51 21.85 8.41
N PHE A 555 16.47 23.09 8.92
CA PHE A 555 16.87 24.30 8.19
C PHE A 555 18.02 25.11 8.82
N GLY A 556 18.90 24.47 9.60
CA GLY A 556 20.06 25.12 10.20
C GLY A 556 20.96 25.84 9.17
N GLU A 557 21.47 27.03 9.54
CA GLU A 557 22.24 27.90 8.65
C GLU A 557 23.47 27.20 8.01
N GLY A 558 23.40 26.96 6.70
CA GLY A 558 24.51 26.48 5.88
C GLY A 558 24.05 26.05 4.48
N PRO A 559 24.95 25.98 3.47
CA PRO A 559 24.60 25.47 2.16
C PRO A 559 24.51 23.94 2.23
N VAL A 560 23.41 23.42 2.76
CA VAL A 560 23.10 21.99 2.69
C VAL A 560 22.47 21.75 1.31
N ILE A 561 23.29 21.24 0.39
CA ILE A 561 22.84 20.70 -0.90
C ILE A 561 22.45 19.26 -0.62
N ASP A 562 21.17 19.04 -0.36
CA ASP A 562 20.60 17.70 -0.38
C ASP A 562 20.05 17.44 -1.80
N LEU A 563 20.48 16.34 -2.40
CA LEU A 563 20.43 16.14 -3.85
C LEU A 563 19.02 15.79 -4.36
N HIS A 564 18.13 15.26 -3.49
CA HIS A 564 16.81 14.76 -3.89
C HIS A 564 15.74 14.80 -2.77
N PRO A 565 15.27 15.96 -2.30
CA PRO A 565 13.98 16.00 -1.59
C PRO A 565 12.87 15.82 -2.63
N GLY A 566 12.22 14.65 -2.65
CA GLY A 566 11.03 14.39 -3.45
C GLY A 566 9.93 15.33 -2.98
N TRP A 567 9.15 15.94 -3.87
CA TRP A 567 7.74 16.20 -3.61
C TRP A 567 6.97 15.21 -4.53
N GLY A 568 5.86 14.56 -4.12
CA GLY A 568 4.99 13.67 -4.94
C GLY A 568 3.48 13.87 -4.66
N ALA A 569 2.60 13.54 -5.61
CA ALA A 569 1.19 13.97 -5.66
C ALA A 569 0.19 12.82 -5.71
N ALA A 570 -0.76 12.81 -4.77
CA ALA A 570 -2.17 12.48 -5.00
C ALA A 570 -3.01 13.32 -4.03
N SER A 571 -4.29 13.51 -4.34
CA SER A 571 -5.20 14.44 -3.67
C SER A 571 -6.49 13.70 -3.35
N ARG A 572 -6.98 13.77 -2.09
CA ARG A 572 -8.37 13.56 -1.58
C ARG A 572 -8.26 13.30 -0.07
N ASP A 573 -9.01 13.87 0.86
CA ASP A 573 -10.05 14.89 0.87
C ASP A 573 -9.55 16.08 1.74
N ILE A 574 -10.13 17.28 1.63
CA ILE A 574 -9.82 18.40 2.55
C ILE A 574 -11.16 19.02 2.91
N ALA A 575 -11.98 18.21 3.59
CA ALA A 575 -13.32 18.61 3.97
C ALA A 575 -13.46 18.91 5.47
N PHE A 576 -12.58 18.42 6.35
CA PHE A 576 -12.88 18.50 7.79
C PHE A 576 -11.69 18.60 8.76
N MET A 577 -10.89 19.68 8.72
CA MET A 577 -10.21 20.27 9.91
C MET A 577 -9.78 21.70 9.58
N GLY A 578 -9.88 22.73 10.41
CA GLY A 578 -10.44 22.97 11.72
C GLY A 578 -10.14 24.45 11.98
N GLU A 579 -11.17 25.31 12.07
CA GLU A 579 -11.07 26.79 12.14
C GLU A 579 -10.21 27.34 13.31
N ALA A 580 -9.56 26.48 14.11
CA ALA A 580 -8.87 26.85 15.34
C ALA A 580 -7.38 27.20 15.17
N LEU A 581 -6.70 26.78 14.09
CA LEU A 581 -5.26 26.98 13.91
C LEU A 581 -4.85 27.73 12.64
N THR A 582 -5.71 27.78 11.62
CA THR A 582 -5.46 28.50 10.37
C THR A 582 -6.35 29.75 10.29
N TYR A 583 -5.90 30.76 9.54
CA TYR A 583 -6.64 32.02 9.40
C TYR A 583 -8.01 31.81 8.73
N ALA A 584 -8.12 30.83 7.84
CA ALA A 584 -9.34 30.44 7.16
C ALA A 584 -9.27 28.98 6.69
N PRO A 585 -10.43 28.34 6.41
CA PRO A 585 -10.45 26.96 5.91
C PRO A 585 -9.69 26.82 4.59
N ILE A 586 -8.89 25.76 4.50
CA ILE A 586 -8.28 25.32 3.24
C ILE A 586 -9.35 24.69 2.37
N THR A 587 -9.34 24.95 1.06
CA THR A 587 -10.33 24.44 0.11
C THR A 587 -9.70 24.17 -1.24
N VAL A 588 -9.88 22.94 -1.73
CA VAL A 588 -9.28 22.46 -2.99
C VAL A 588 -10.30 22.34 -4.13
N SER A 589 -11.60 22.33 -3.81
CA SER A 589 -12.69 22.21 -4.80
C SER A 589 -13.97 22.95 -4.35
N GLY A 590 -14.99 22.97 -5.22
CA GLY A 590 -16.31 23.53 -4.90
C GLY A 590 -16.51 25.01 -5.27
N PRO A 591 -17.66 25.60 -4.88
CA PRO A 591 -18.14 26.87 -5.46
C PRO A 591 -17.20 28.06 -5.28
N ALA A 592 -16.45 28.11 -4.18
CA ALA A 592 -15.46 29.17 -3.95
C ALA A 592 -14.31 29.07 -4.96
N VAL A 593 -13.72 27.89 -5.10
CA VAL A 593 -12.64 27.60 -6.07
C VAL A 593 -13.13 27.84 -7.50
N ASP A 594 -14.35 27.44 -7.83
CA ASP A 594 -14.94 27.67 -9.15
C ASP A 594 -15.10 29.16 -9.48
N ARG A 595 -15.52 29.98 -8.49
CA ARG A 595 -15.59 31.44 -8.67
C ARG A 595 -14.20 32.04 -8.87
N VAL A 596 -13.19 31.59 -8.13
CA VAL A 596 -11.80 32.02 -8.34
C VAL A 596 -11.33 31.64 -9.74
N ARG A 597 -11.54 30.38 -10.18
CA ARG A 597 -11.21 29.92 -11.54
C ARG A 597 -11.92 30.75 -12.61
N ALA A 598 -13.21 31.04 -12.45
CA ALA A 598 -13.96 31.90 -13.37
C ALA A 598 -13.40 33.33 -13.43
N ARG A 599 -13.00 33.90 -12.28
CA ARG A 599 -12.35 35.21 -12.22
C ARG A 599 -11.01 35.22 -12.95
N LEU A 600 -10.20 34.17 -12.82
CA LEU A 600 -8.92 34.00 -13.52
C LEU A 600 -9.09 33.97 -15.06
N LEU A 601 -10.23 33.48 -15.56
CA LEU A 601 -10.54 33.48 -17.00
C LEU A 601 -10.98 34.84 -17.54
N THR A 602 -11.60 35.68 -16.70
CA THR A 602 -12.18 36.97 -17.11
C THR A 602 -11.18 38.12 -17.10
N HIS A 603 -10.12 38.04 -16.30
CA HIS A 603 -9.12 39.09 -16.13
C HIS A 603 -7.94 39.00 -17.11
N ARG A 604 -8.21 38.58 -18.36
CA ARG A 604 -7.20 38.53 -19.43
C ARG A 604 -6.61 39.92 -19.69
N PRO A 605 -5.30 40.15 -19.52
CA PRO A 605 -4.70 41.40 -19.97
C PRO A 605 -4.75 41.46 -21.49
N ALA A 606 -5.03 42.64 -22.05
CA ALA A 606 -5.02 42.87 -23.49
C ALA A 606 -3.71 42.36 -24.10
N SER A 607 -3.81 41.41 -25.04
CA SER A 607 -2.64 40.86 -25.73
C SER A 607 -1.79 41.98 -26.32
N ARG A 608 -0.48 41.96 -26.03
CA ARG A 608 0.49 42.83 -26.71
C ARG A 608 0.38 42.56 -28.21
N ARG A 609 -0.16 43.52 -28.97
CA ARG A 609 -0.04 43.55 -30.44
C ARG A 609 1.43 43.40 -30.79
N ARG A 610 1.77 42.32 -31.52
CA ARG A 610 3.02 42.20 -32.27
C ARG A 610 3.23 43.50 -33.05
N ARG A 611 4.25 44.29 -32.71
CA ARG A 611 4.74 45.34 -33.62
C ARG A 611 5.44 44.60 -34.76
N THR A 612 4.81 44.60 -35.93
CA THR A 612 5.49 44.37 -37.19
C THR A 612 6.44 45.54 -37.44
N ALA A 613 7.73 45.26 -37.50
CA ALA A 613 8.72 45.99 -38.26
C ALA A 613 9.63 44.96 -38.93
#